data_AF-A0A928Q7Y5-F1
#
_entry.id   AF-A0A928Q7Y5-F1
#
_cell.length_a   1.000
_cell.length_b   1.000
_cell.length_c   1.000
_cell.angle_alpha   90.00
_cell.angle_beta   90.00
_cell.angle_gamma   90.00
#
_symmetry.space_group_name_H-M   'P 1'
#
loop_
_entity.id
_entity.type
_entity.pdbx_description
1 polymer ?
#
loop_
_entity_poly.entity_id
_entity_poly.type
_entity_poly.pdbx_seq_one_letter_code
_entity_poly.pdbx_strand_id
1 'polypeptide(L)'
;MPQPRARPAGGFRPNLRPDHNGTQRAQFESNKKKIYATQTHCGICGNPVDFGMKWPHPLSPCVDHIIPVARGGHPSDIGNLQLAHMCCNRQKSDKLTEKQVFEQGTELISNRVLPQTFQWATL
;
A
#
# COMPACT_ATOMS: atom_id res chain seq x y z
N MET A 1 26.79 10.22 -38.78
CA MET A 1 26.76 10.49 -37.33
C MET A 1 25.30 10.59 -36.90
N PRO A 2 24.80 9.80 -35.95
CA PRO A 2 23.41 9.92 -35.51
C PRO A 2 23.26 11.20 -34.69
N GLN A 3 22.31 12.06 -35.08
CA GLN A 3 22.04 13.32 -34.40
C GLN A 3 21.56 13.06 -32.96
N PRO A 4 21.93 13.90 -31.98
CA PRO A 4 21.44 13.76 -30.61
C PRO A 4 19.93 13.99 -30.57
N ARG A 5 19.18 13.04 -30.00
CA ARG A 5 17.74 13.18 -29.77
C ARG A 5 17.49 14.34 -28.81
N ALA A 6 16.74 15.35 -29.24
CA ALA A 6 16.32 16.45 -28.40
C ALA A 6 15.48 15.94 -27.22
N ARG A 7 15.82 16.34 -25.98
CA ARG A 7 14.94 16.16 -24.82
C ARG A 7 13.74 17.12 -24.99
N PRO A 8 12.48 16.64 -24.94
CA PRO A 8 11.34 17.53 -24.99
C PRO A 8 11.35 18.46 -23.77
N ALA A 9 11.02 19.73 -23.98
CA ALA A 9 10.92 20.74 -22.94
C ALA A 9 9.96 20.29 -21.83
N GLY A 10 10.43 20.32 -20.58
CA GLY A 10 9.64 19.96 -19.41
C GLY A 10 8.55 21.01 -19.14
N GLY A 11 7.40 20.85 -19.79
CA GLY A 11 6.20 21.59 -19.44
C GLY A 11 5.67 21.16 -18.08
N PHE A 12 5.23 22.13 -17.26
CA PHE A 12 4.51 21.86 -16.02
C PHE A 12 3.26 21.05 -16.35
N ARG A 13 3.30 19.74 -16.08
CA ARG A 13 2.09 18.91 -16.11
C ARG A 13 1.39 19.18 -14.78
N PRO A 14 0.24 19.86 -14.74
CA PRO A 14 -0.53 19.92 -13.51
C PRO A 14 -0.77 18.48 -13.07
N ASN A 15 -0.57 18.20 -11.78
CA ASN A 15 -0.82 16.87 -11.21
C ASN A 15 -2.31 16.56 -11.38
N LEU A 16 -2.67 15.96 -12.51
CA LEU A 16 -4.02 15.52 -12.90
C LEU A 16 -4.48 14.30 -12.10
N ARG A 17 -3.92 14.09 -10.91
CA ARG A 17 -4.34 12.99 -10.05
C ARG A 17 -5.78 13.27 -9.62
N PRO A 18 -6.76 12.40 -9.96
CA PRO A 18 -8.18 12.65 -9.72
C PRO A 18 -8.50 12.98 -8.26
N ASP A 19 -7.73 12.42 -7.32
CA ASP A 19 -7.83 12.67 -5.87
C ASP A 19 -7.56 14.12 -5.43
N HIS A 20 -7.02 14.98 -6.30
CA HIS A 20 -6.79 16.39 -5.99
C HIS A 20 -7.96 17.33 -6.38
N ASN A 21 -9.05 16.80 -6.94
CA ASN A 21 -10.25 17.59 -7.25
C ASN A 21 -11.12 17.80 -6.00
N GLY A 22 -11.56 19.04 -5.75
CA GLY A 22 -12.18 19.46 -4.49
C GLY A 22 -13.46 18.71 -4.06
N THR A 23 -14.30 18.28 -4.99
CA THR A 23 -15.54 17.54 -4.70
C THR A 23 -15.26 16.12 -4.18
N GLN A 24 -14.28 15.45 -4.78
CA GLN A 24 -13.85 14.10 -4.41
C GLN A 24 -13.16 14.09 -3.04
N ARG A 25 -12.47 15.18 -2.70
CA ARG A 25 -11.85 15.37 -1.39
C ARG A 25 -12.86 15.42 -0.23
N ALA A 26 -13.97 16.14 -0.39
CA ALA A 26 -15.01 16.21 0.65
C ALA A 26 -15.65 14.84 0.92
N GLN A 27 -15.89 14.05 -0.13
CA GLN A 27 -16.38 12.69 -0.01
C GLN A 27 -15.35 11.77 0.66
N PHE A 28 -14.07 11.89 0.28
CA PHE A 28 -12.97 11.15 0.89
C PHE A 28 -12.85 11.45 2.40
N GLU A 29 -12.90 12.73 2.80
CA GLU A 29 -12.84 13.11 4.21
C GLU A 29 -14.02 12.56 5.01
N SER A 30 -15.22 12.56 4.42
CA SER A 30 -16.41 11.96 5.03
C SER A 30 -16.26 10.44 5.19
N ASN A 31 -15.74 9.76 4.16
CA ASN A 31 -15.53 8.31 4.18
C ASN A 31 -14.38 7.90 5.12
N LYS A 32 -13.33 8.71 5.21
CA LYS A 32 -12.23 8.53 6.17
C LYS A 32 -12.75 8.48 7.61
N LYS A 33 -13.63 9.41 7.99
CA LYS A 33 -14.26 9.42 9.32
C LYS A 33 -15.05 8.14 9.57
N LYS A 34 -15.82 7.68 8.58
CA LYS A 34 -16.57 6.41 8.66
C LYS A 34 -15.62 5.23 8.87
N ILE A 35 -14.58 5.10 8.05
CA ILE A 35 -13.61 3.99 8.14
C ILE A 35 -12.93 3.95 9.50
N TYR A 36 -12.48 5.10 10.02
CA TYR A 36 -11.86 5.16 11.34
C TYR A 36 -12.82 4.81 12.49
N ALA A 37 -14.13 4.98 12.28
CA ALA A 37 -15.14 4.59 13.26
C ALA A 37 -15.58 3.12 13.13
N THR A 38 -15.58 2.56 11.91
CA THR A 38 -16.11 1.21 11.64
C THR A 38 -15.04 0.12 11.64
N GLN A 39 -13.81 0.44 11.21
CA GLN A 39 -12.75 -0.54 11.02
C GLN A 39 -11.70 -0.39 12.14
N THR A 40 -11.24 -1.53 12.65
CA THR A 40 -10.25 -1.61 13.72
C THR A 40 -8.98 -2.35 13.30
N HIS A 41 -9.05 -3.10 12.19
CA HIS A 41 -7.97 -3.94 11.69
C HIS A 41 -7.45 -3.41 10.36
N CYS A 42 -6.16 -3.59 10.11
CA CYS A 42 -5.51 -3.21 8.87
C CYS A 42 -5.93 -4.16 7.74
N GLY A 43 -6.47 -3.63 6.64
CA GLY A 43 -6.90 -4.42 5.49
C GLY A 43 -5.76 -5.03 4.66
N ILE A 44 -4.50 -4.66 4.95
CA ILE A 44 -3.31 -5.18 4.27
C ILE A 44 -2.69 -6.35 5.06
N CYS A 45 -2.45 -6.17 6.36
CA CYS A 45 -1.75 -7.17 7.20
C CYS A 45 -2.67 -7.92 8.17
N GLY A 46 -3.94 -7.53 8.32
CA GLY A 46 -4.92 -8.15 9.21
C GLY A 46 -4.77 -7.78 10.69
N ASN A 47 -3.67 -7.16 11.10
CA ASN A 47 -3.42 -6.81 12.51
C ASN A 47 -4.24 -5.59 12.97
N PRO A 48 -4.57 -5.49 14.27
CA PRO A 48 -5.25 -4.32 14.82
C PRO A 48 -4.42 -3.05 14.64
N VAL A 49 -5.11 -1.93 14.43
CA VAL A 49 -4.51 -0.60 14.26
C VAL A 49 -4.76 0.21 15.52
N ASP A 50 -3.70 0.74 16.11
CA ASP A 50 -3.79 1.62 17.27
C ASP A 50 -3.90 3.09 16.82
N PHE A 51 -5.04 3.69 17.14
CA PHE A 51 -5.34 5.09 16.81
C PHE A 51 -4.61 6.11 17.70
N GLY A 52 -3.95 5.67 18.79
CA GLY A 52 -3.10 6.52 19.62
C GLY A 52 -1.80 6.95 18.91
N MET A 53 -1.36 6.20 17.90
CA MET A 53 -0.14 6.49 17.16
C MET A 53 -0.35 7.62 16.16
N LYS A 54 0.36 8.73 16.38
CA LYS A 54 0.33 9.90 15.48
C LYS A 54 1.29 9.73 14.30
N TRP A 55 0.96 10.40 13.20
CA TRP A 55 1.88 10.56 12.08
C TRP A 55 3.19 11.26 12.56
N PRO A 56 4.39 10.85 12.14
CA PRO A 56 4.76 9.92 11.05
C PRO A 56 5.08 8.48 11.50
N HIS A 57 4.55 8.01 12.63
CA HIS A 57 4.88 6.67 13.14
C HIS A 57 4.51 5.56 12.12
N PRO A 58 5.34 4.52 11.92
CA PRO A 58 5.08 3.47 10.93
C PRO A 58 3.75 2.73 11.15
N LEU A 59 3.34 2.54 12.40
CA LEU A 59 2.08 1.88 12.77
C LEU A 59 0.91 2.87 12.94
N SER A 60 1.07 4.13 12.54
CA SER A 60 -0.04 5.09 12.59
C SER A 60 -1.16 4.73 11.59
N PRO A 61 -2.43 5.03 11.91
CA PRO A 61 -3.57 4.74 11.04
C PRO A 61 -3.56 5.63 9.80
N CYS A 62 -3.70 5.01 8.64
CA CYS A 62 -3.92 5.69 7.37
C CYS A 62 -5.08 5.02 6.59
N VAL A 63 -5.59 5.73 5.58
CA VAL A 63 -6.58 5.18 4.65
C VAL A 63 -5.84 4.79 3.38
N ASP A 64 -5.95 3.53 2.98
CA ASP A 64 -5.39 2.96 1.74
C ASP A 64 -6.50 2.78 0.69
N HIS A 65 -6.13 3.00 -0.57
CA HIS A 65 -6.97 2.68 -1.73
C HIS A 65 -6.68 1.25 -2.17
N ILE A 66 -7.65 0.33 -2.04
CA ILE A 66 -7.50 -1.08 -2.41
C ILE A 66 -6.96 -1.19 -3.85
N ILE A 67 -7.62 -0.51 -4.78
CA ILE A 67 -7.16 -0.27 -6.14
C ILE A 67 -6.52 1.12 -6.17
N PRO A 68 -5.20 1.22 -6.41
CA PRO A 68 -4.53 2.51 -6.54
C PRO A 68 -5.17 3.39 -7.61
N VAL A 69 -5.29 4.69 -7.33
CA VAL A 69 -5.84 5.67 -8.29
C VAL A 69 -5.08 5.66 -9.62
N ALA A 70 -3.77 5.41 -9.58
CA ALA A 70 -2.93 5.28 -10.78
C ALA A 70 -3.33 4.11 -11.70
N ARG A 71 -4.04 3.10 -11.16
CA ARG A 71 -4.57 1.95 -11.92
C ARG A 71 -6.06 2.07 -12.22
N GLY A 72 -6.65 3.26 -12.07
CA GLY A 72 -8.07 3.50 -12.35
C GLY A 72 -9.01 3.25 -11.18
N GLY A 73 -8.48 3.11 -9.96
CA GLY A 73 -9.31 3.04 -8.75
C GLY A 73 -10.04 4.36 -8.49
N HIS A 74 -11.30 4.29 -8.05
CA HIS A 74 -12.06 5.49 -7.70
C HIS A 74 -11.50 6.11 -6.40
N PRO A 75 -11.18 7.41 -6.38
CA PRO A 75 -10.45 8.04 -5.28
C PRO A 75 -11.30 8.24 -4.02
N SER A 76 -12.64 8.27 -4.15
CA SER A 76 -13.57 8.57 -3.06
C SER A 76 -14.56 7.46 -2.77
N ASP A 77 -14.47 6.31 -3.44
CA ASP A 77 -15.43 5.23 -3.25
C ASP A 77 -15.14 4.50 -1.93
N ILE A 78 -16.13 4.37 -1.06
CA ILE A 78 -15.98 3.70 0.24
C ILE A 78 -15.63 2.22 0.07
N GLY A 79 -16.07 1.58 -1.01
CA GLY A 79 -15.72 0.20 -1.34
C GLY A 79 -14.25 0.03 -1.74
N ASN A 80 -13.61 1.11 -2.20
CA ASN A 80 -12.20 1.13 -2.57
C ASN A 80 -11.28 1.63 -1.45
N LEU A 81 -11.82 1.99 -0.28
CA LEU A 81 -11.07 2.56 0.83
C LEU A 81 -11.04 1.59 2.01
N GLN A 82 -9.87 1.40 2.62
CA GLN A 82 -9.68 0.55 3.78
C GLN A 82 -8.73 1.18 4.81
N LEU A 83 -8.88 0.79 6.07
CA LEU A 83 -7.93 1.14 7.12
C LEU A 83 -6.63 0.36 6.91
N ALA A 84 -5.50 1.05 7.02
CA ALA A 84 -4.19 0.44 6.96
C ALA A 84 -3.20 1.10 7.93
N HIS A 85 -2.10 0.42 8.24
CA HIS A 85 -0.94 1.08 8.84
C HIS A 85 -0.16 1.88 7.79
N MET A 86 0.48 2.97 8.21
CA MET A 86 1.36 3.78 7.36
C MET A 86 2.46 2.94 6.68
N CYS A 87 3.10 2.03 7.39
CA CYS A 87 4.13 1.14 6.84
C CYS A 87 3.57 0.18 5.79
N CYS A 88 2.42 -0.43 6.06
CA CYS A 88 1.75 -1.36 5.14
C CYS A 88 1.32 -0.66 3.85
N ASN A 89 0.70 0.52 3.96
CA ASN A 89 0.32 1.34 2.81
C ASN A 89 1.55 1.71 1.96
N ARG A 90 2.63 2.15 2.60
CA ARG A 90 3.89 2.48 1.91
C ARG A 90 4.49 1.26 1.20
N GLN A 91 4.46 0.09 1.83
CA GLN A 91 4.96 -1.15 1.24
C GLN A 91 4.10 -1.63 0.06
N LYS A 92 2.78 -1.47 0.14
CA LYS A 92 1.83 -1.80 -0.94
C LYS A 92 2.08 -0.96 -2.18
N SER A 93 2.23 0.36 -2.03
CA SER A 93 2.44 1.27 -3.18
C SER A 93 1.38 1.05 -4.28
N ASP A 94 1.76 1.10 -5.56
CA ASP A 94 0.86 0.88 -6.70
C ASP A 94 0.68 -0.62 -7.07
N LYS A 95 0.95 -1.54 -6.13
CA LYS A 95 0.77 -2.98 -6.34
C LYS A 95 -0.65 -3.38 -5.99
N LEU A 96 -1.30 -4.11 -6.90
CA LEU A 96 -2.54 -4.82 -6.60
C LEU A 96 -2.14 -6.13 -5.93
N THR A 97 -2.12 -6.14 -4.60
CA THR A 97 -1.85 -7.36 -3.85
C THR A 97 -3.16 -8.12 -3.65
N GLU A 98 -3.20 -9.39 -4.01
CA GLU A 98 -4.28 -10.29 -3.57
C GLU A 98 -4.26 -10.35 -2.03
N LYS A 99 -5.44 -10.43 -1.39
CA LYS A 99 -5.55 -10.53 0.07
C LYS A 99 -4.68 -11.70 0.55
N GLN A 100 -3.56 -11.41 1.21
CA GLN A 100 -2.77 -12.44 1.85
C GLN A 100 -3.53 -12.91 3.09
N VAL A 101 -4.33 -13.95 2.91
CA VAL A 101 -4.92 -14.69 4.03
C VAL A 101 -3.75 -15.38 4.73
N PHE A 102 -3.25 -14.79 5.82
CA PHE A 102 -2.25 -15.42 6.68
C PHE A 102 -2.92 -16.51 7.53
N GLU A 103 -3.56 -17.47 6.89
CA GLU A 103 -3.96 -18.71 7.56
C GLU A 103 -2.74 -19.65 7.55
N GLN A 104 -2.14 -19.76 8.73
CA GLN A 104 -1.16 -20.77 9.17
C GLN A 104 0.15 -20.84 8.36
N GLY A 105 1.20 -20.25 8.94
CA GLY A 105 2.54 -20.83 8.93
C GLY A 105 3.10 -21.22 7.58
N THR A 106 3.11 -20.32 6.59
CA THR A 106 4.06 -20.47 5.49
C THR A 106 5.46 -20.28 6.05
N GLU A 107 6.14 -21.39 6.34
CA GLU A 107 7.59 -21.37 6.51
C GLU A 107 8.19 -20.82 5.22
N LEU A 108 8.57 -19.54 5.27
CA LEU A 108 9.35 -18.92 4.22
C LEU A 108 10.69 -19.66 4.20
N ILE A 109 10.86 -20.56 3.21
CA ILE A 109 12.17 -21.11 2.87
C ILE A 109 13.02 -19.93 2.40
N SER A 110 13.71 -19.34 3.36
CA SER A 110 14.74 -18.32 3.15
C SER A 110 16.06 -19.03 2.91
N ASN A 111 16.95 -18.46 2.11
CA ASN A 111 18.34 -18.94 1.98
C ASN A 111 19.10 -19.03 3.32
N ARG A 112 18.52 -18.53 4.42
CA ARG A 112 19.02 -18.65 5.79
C ARG A 112 18.60 -19.95 6.50
N VAL A 113 17.59 -20.64 5.97
CA VAL A 113 17.04 -21.90 6.50
C VAL A 113 17.08 -22.95 5.38
N LEU A 114 18.24 -23.06 4.74
CA LEU A 114 18.49 -24.15 3.80
C LEU A 114 18.93 -25.36 4.62
N PRO A 115 18.21 -26.50 4.60
CA PRO A 115 18.69 -27.69 5.27
C PRO A 115 20.07 -28.05 4.70
N GLN A 116 21.09 -28.16 5.57
CA GLN A 116 22.41 -28.63 5.17
C GLN A 116 22.31 -30.11 4.82
N THR A 117 21.88 -30.42 3.60
CA THR A 117 21.70 -31.80 3.12
C THR A 117 23.01 -32.49 2.76
N PHE A 118 24.16 -32.03 3.28
CA PHE A 118 25.45 -32.64 2.96
C PHE A 118 26.39 -32.70 4.19
N GLN A 119 26.53 -33.91 4.74
CA GLN A 119 27.55 -34.22 5.74
C GLN A 119 28.85 -34.58 5.01
N TRP A 120 29.77 -33.62 4.95
CA TRP A 120 31.10 -33.79 4.34
C TRP A 120 32.07 -34.67 5.16
N ALA A 121 31.67 -35.07 6.36
CA ALA A 121 32.52 -35.76 7.34
C ALA A 121 32.66 -37.28 7.12
N THR A 122 32.25 -37.81 5.96
CA THR A 122 32.29 -39.25 5.65
C THR A 122 33.10 -39.57 4.40
N LEU A 123 34.10 -38.74 4.07
CA LEU A 123 35.12 -39.04 3.06
C LEU A 123 36.41 -39.53 3.71
#